data_AF-A0A944IV70-F1
#
_entry.id   AF-A0A944IV70-F1
#
_cell.length_a   1.000
_cell.length_b   1.000
_cell.length_c   1.000
_cell.angle_alpha   90.00
_cell.angle_beta   90.00
_cell.angle_gamma   90.00
#
_symmetry.space_group_name_H-M   'P 1'
#
loop_
_entity.id
_entity.type
_entity.pdbx_description
1 polymer ?
#
loop_
_entity_poly.entity_id
_entity_poly.type
_entity_poly.pdbx_seq_one_letter_code
_entity_poly.pdbx_strand_id
1 'polypeptide(L)' 'MAFDCVSSRVGSTRDIPLRITAVFKDRWDKSNGDAALGGDYLAIAHSAGLALAKELGCENNGELPDGAEALPAA' A
#
# COMPACT_ATOMS: atom_id res chain seq x y z
N MET A 1 -4.33 -0.27 3.85
CA MET A 1 -4.61 0.08 2.44
C MET A 1 -4.59 -1.17 1.58
N ALA A 2 -5.23 -1.14 0.41
CA ALA A 2 -5.13 -2.23 -0.55
C ALA A 2 -5.31 -1.71 -1.98
N PHE A 3 -4.58 -2.33 -2.91
CA PHE A 3 -4.56 -1.95 -4.32
C PHE A 3 -4.39 -3.19 -5.20
N ASP A 4 -4.75 -3.05 -6.47
CA ASP A 4 -4.65 -4.13 -7.45
C ASP A 4 -3.39 -3.95 -8.29
N CYS A 5 -2.65 -5.03 -8.47
CA CYS A 5 -1.40 -5.07 -9.21
C CYS A 5 -1.55 -6.00 -10.43
N VAL A 6 -1.43 -5.42 -11.61
CA VAL A 6 -1.26 -6.16 -12.86
C VAL A 6 0.22 -6.26 -13.16
N SER A 7 0.77 -7.46 -13.15
CA SER A 7 2.19 -7.74 -13.29
C SER A 7 2.42 -9.06 -14.02
N SER A 8 3.14 -8.97 -15.13
CA SER A 8 3.58 -10.13 -15.90
C SER A 8 4.59 -11.00 -15.13
N ARG A 9 5.29 -10.44 -14.13
CA ARG A 9 6.27 -11.18 -13.30
C ARG A 9 5.61 -12.27 -12.46
N VAL A 10 4.37 -12.07 -12.06
CA VAL A 10 3.60 -13.01 -11.23
C VAL A 10 2.41 -13.61 -11.98
N GLY A 11 2.35 -13.43 -13.30
CA GLY A 11 1.28 -13.96 -14.15
C GLY A 11 -0.10 -13.36 -13.89
N SER A 12 -0.18 -12.16 -13.29
CA SER A 12 -1.47 -11.47 -13.13
C SER A 12 -1.83 -10.70 -14.40
N THR A 13 -3.14 -10.56 -14.64
CA THR A 13 -3.70 -9.86 -15.79
C THR A 13 -4.70 -8.81 -15.32
N ARG A 14 -5.20 -7.98 -16.24
CA ARG A 14 -6.28 -7.02 -15.91
C ARG A 14 -7.59 -7.73 -15.49
N ASP A 15 -7.85 -8.91 -16.02
CA ASP A 15 -9.01 -9.72 -15.65
C ASP A 15 -8.82 -10.46 -14.32
N ILE A 16 -7.57 -10.75 -13.96
CA ILE A 16 -7.19 -11.46 -12.73
C ILE A 16 -5.99 -10.75 -12.09
N PRO A 17 -6.21 -9.58 -11.45
CA PRO A 17 -5.14 -8.83 -10.82
C PRO A 17 -4.70 -9.46 -9.50
N LEU A 18 -3.45 -9.18 -9.10
CA LEU A 18 -2.96 -9.52 -7.77
C LEU A 18 -3.44 -8.45 -6.78
N ARG A 19 -4.24 -8.83 -5.78
CA ARG A 19 -4.63 -7.94 -4.69
C ARG A 19 -3.50 -7.83 -3.66
N ILE A 20 -2.94 -6.63 -3.49
CA ILE A 20 -1.93 -6.34 -2.46
C ILE A 20 -2.61 -5.58 -1.33
N THR A 21 -2.40 -6.05 -0.10
CA THR A 21 -2.93 -5.42 1.12
C THR A 21 -1.78 -5.09 2.06
N ALA A 22 -1.56 -3.80 2.30
CA ALA A 22 -0.56 -3.31 3.23
C ALA A 22 -1.24 -2.81 4.50
N VAL A 23 -0.88 -3.40 5.64
CA VAL A 23 -1.44 -3.11 6.95
C VAL A 23 -0.28 -2.80 7.89
N PHE A 24 -0.35 -1.64 8.53
CA PHE A 24 0.46 -1.38 9.71
C PHE A 24 -0.28 -1.92 10.93
N LYS A 25 0.40 -2.68 11.77
CA LYS A 25 -0.15 -3.16 13.04
C LYS A 25 0.81 -2.79 14.15
N ASP A 26 0.41 -1.83 14.98
CA ASP A 26 1.14 -1.55 16.20
C ASP A 26 1.05 -2.75 17.14
N ARG A 27 2.18 -3.15 17.72
CA ARG A 27 2.27 -4.25 18.69
C ARG A 27 2.51 -3.74 20.11
N TRP A 28 2.54 -2.43 20.32
CA TRP A 28 2.78 -1.81 21.60
C TRP A 28 1.47 -1.37 22.26
N ASP A 29 1.09 -2.03 23.35
CA ASP A 29 -0.17 -1.80 24.10
C ASP A 29 -0.34 -0.35 24.65
N LYS A 30 0.69 0.49 24.56
CA LYS A 30 0.67 1.89 25.02
C LYS A 30 1.05 2.90 23.93
N SER A 31 0.94 2.55 22.66
CA SER A 31 1.20 3.53 21.61
C SER A 31 0.14 4.63 21.64
N ASN A 32 0.44 5.78 21.06
CA ASN A 32 -0.54 6.86 20.91
C ASN A 32 -1.73 6.45 20.01
N GLY A 33 -1.72 5.22 19.47
CA GLY A 33 -2.82 4.57 18.78
C GLY A 33 -3.08 5.12 17.39
N ASP A 34 -4.01 4.46 16.69
CA ASP A 34 -4.47 4.85 15.34
C ASP A 34 -5.05 6.28 15.30
N ALA A 35 -5.57 6.76 16.44
CA ALA A 35 -6.19 8.09 16.52
C ALA A 35 -5.19 9.26 16.42
N ALA A 36 -3.95 9.07 16.90
CA ALA A 36 -2.93 10.12 16.85
C ALA A 36 -1.94 9.94 15.68
N LEU A 37 -1.68 8.68 15.28
CA LEU A 37 -0.63 8.32 14.33
C LEU A 37 -1.17 7.68 13.04
N GLY A 38 -2.49 7.68 12.84
CA GLY A 38 -3.11 7.03 11.68
C GLY A 38 -2.55 7.50 10.32
N GLY A 39 -2.24 8.80 10.20
CA GLY A 39 -1.59 9.36 9.01
C GLY A 39 -0.18 8.81 8.79
N ASP A 40 0.64 8.74 9.85
CA ASP A 40 1.99 8.19 9.79
C ASP A 40 1.98 6.69 9.45
N TYR A 41 1.06 5.93 10.06
CA TYR A 41 0.87 4.51 9.77
C TYR A 41 0.43 4.28 8.32
N LEU A 42 -0.44 5.15 7.79
CA LEU A 42 -0.83 5.12 6.39
C LEU A 42 0.35 5.44 5.46
N ALA A 43 1.19 6.41 5.81
CA ALA A 43 2.40 6.74 5.04
C ALA A 43 3.43 5.60 5.02
N ILE A 44 3.60 4.88 6.14
CA ILE A 44 4.43 3.67 6.21
C ILE A 44 3.85 2.57 5.32
N ALA A 45 2.54 2.31 5.43
CA ALA A 45 1.87 1.31 4.61
C ALA A 45 1.94 1.67 3.11
N HIS A 46 1.87 2.96 2.78
CA HIS A 46 2.02 3.48 1.42
C HIS A 46 3.41 3.21 0.87
N SER A 47 4.44 3.60 1.61
CA SER A 47 5.83 3.42 1.22
C SER A 47 6.14 1.95 0.96
N ALA A 48 5.67 1.06 1.83
CA ALA A 48 5.79 -0.39 1.66
C ALA A 48 5.01 -0.89 0.42
N GLY A 49 3.78 -0.44 0.23
CA GLY A 49 2.95 -0.78 -0.94
C GLY A 49 3.58 -0.35 -2.26
N LEU A 50 4.08 0.89 -2.33
CA LEU A 50 4.72 1.45 -3.52
C LEU A 50 6.04 0.73 -3.85
N ALA A 51 6.83 0.38 -2.83
CA ALA A 51 8.04 -0.41 -3.01
C ALA A 51 7.73 -1.80 -3.58
N LEU A 52 6.71 -2.47 -3.05
CA LEU A 52 6.23 -3.75 -3.59
C LEU A 52 5.71 -3.61 -5.02
N ALA A 53 4.99 -2.54 -5.32
CA ALA A 53 4.46 -2.32 -6.65
C ALA A 53 5.58 -2.16 -7.69
N LYS A 54 6.65 -1.44 -7.34
CA LYS A 54 7.86 -1.29 -8.17
C LYS A 54 8.62 -2.60 -8.33
N GLU A 55 8.81 -3.34 -7.24
CA GLU A 55 9.52 -4.63 -7.25
C GLU A 55 8.78 -5.68 -8.11
N LEU A 56 7.46 -5.71 -7.99
CA LEU A 56 6.61 -6.60 -8.78
C LEU A 56 6.42 -6.08 -10.22
N GLY A 57 6.80 -4.85 -10.53
CA GLY A 57 6.60 -4.25 -11.85
C GLY A 57 5.11 -4.12 -12.19
N CYS A 58 4.29 -3.68 -11.22
CA CYS A 58 2.88 -3.45 -11.43
C CYS A 58 2.67 -2.33 -12.47
N GLU A 59 1.70 -2.49 -13.38
CA GLU A 59 1.25 -1.41 -14.28
C GLU A 59 0.96 -0.14 -13.47
N ASN A 60 1.58 0.99 -13.87
CA ASN A 60 1.47 2.29 -13.19
C ASN A 60 1.66 2.24 -11.66
N ASN A 61 2.53 1.35 -11.15
CA ASN A 61 2.72 1.12 -9.71
C ASN A 61 1.42 0.74 -8.96
N GLY A 62 0.47 0.07 -9.65
CA GLY A 62 -0.83 -0.29 -9.06
C GLY A 62 -1.71 0.93 -8.78
N GLU A 63 -1.54 2.00 -9.57
CA GLU A 63 -2.24 3.29 -9.43
C GLU A 63 -1.98 3.99 -8.09
N LEU A 64 -0.91 3.60 -7.39
CA LEU A 64 -0.48 4.29 -6.17
C LEU A 64 0.18 5.63 -6.52
N PRO A 65 -0.16 6.71 -5.81
CA PRO A 65 0.52 7.98 -6.00
C PRO A 65 1.99 7.89 -5.56
N ASP A 66 2.82 8.78 -6.08
CA ASP A 66 4.26 8.83 -5.73
C ASP A 66 4.50 9.22 -4.26
N GLY A 67 3.58 9.97 -3.66
CA GLY A 67 3.64 10.43 -2.26
C GLY A 67 2.40 10.03 -1.47
N ALA A 68 2.58 9.79 -0.17
CA ALA A 68 1.51 9.42 0.75
C ALA A 68 0.52 10.56 1.00
N GLU A 69 0.95 11.82 0.81
CA GLU A 69 0.15 13.03 0.98
C GLU A 69 -0.99 13.13 -0.03
N ALA A 70 -0.87 12.44 -1.16
CA ALA A 70 -1.89 12.38 -2.20
C ALA A 70 -2.89 11.22 -1.99
N LEU A 71 -2.74 10.43 -0.92
CA LEU A 71 -3.73 9.41 -0.59
C LEU A 71 -5.01 10.05 -0.04
N PRO A 72 -6.18 9.47 -0.36
CA PRO A 72 -7.42 9.91 0.26
C PRO A 72 -7.34 9.75 1.78
N ALA A 73 -7.89 10.72 2.50
CA ALA A 73 -8.06 10.63 3.94
C ALA A 73 -8.89 9.38 4.30
N ALA A 74 -8.48 8.69 5.36
CA ALA A 74 -9.14 7.48 5.86
C ALA A 74 -10.50 7.78 6.51
#